data_AF-A0A975RV80-F1
#
_entry.id   AF-A0A975RV80-F1
#
_cell.length_a   1.000
_cell.length_b   1.000
_cell.length_c   1.000
_cell.angle_alpha   90.00
_cell.angle_beta   90.00
_cell.angle_gamma   90.00
#
_symmetry.space_group_name_H-M   'P 1'
#
loop_
_entity.id
_entity.type
_entity.pdbx_description
1 polymer ?
#
loop_
_entity_poly.entity_id
_entity_poly.type
_entity_poly.pdbx_seq_one_letter_code
_entity_poly.pdbx_strand_id
1 'polypeptide(L)'
;MADTPLKTLDTALAREYAENLILQQDMQTSLETMKLWHEKYASTTETEARIIGKSLFRDAIVQFVGCFDKTAQYPLSAEAIYGHDPNGVSSFRWFKDVRDAYAGHKFGAWRQCVVGVIEHDGQRGVGHILATFLGPQKEDGDQLRGFMQTAANYLDANVDRLRQAVMKHVESMKPEEIASLKEASARTLRMPEARFTRADLNREKPAPKR
;
A
#
# COMPACT_ATOMS: atom_id res chain seq x y z
N MET A 1 23.92 15.71 -23.42
CA MET A 1 23.96 14.26 -23.75
C MET A 1 22.70 13.99 -24.55
N ALA A 2 22.79 13.36 -25.73
CA ALA A 2 21.58 12.99 -26.46
C ALA A 2 20.75 12.04 -25.59
N ASP A 3 19.43 12.27 -25.50
CA ASP A 3 18.51 11.40 -24.77
C ASP A 3 18.61 9.99 -25.38
N THR A 4 19.34 9.12 -24.69
CA THR A 4 19.43 7.72 -25.09
C THR A 4 18.07 7.11 -24.81
N PRO A 5 17.38 6.57 -25.84
CA PRO A 5 16.03 6.07 -25.65
C PRO A 5 16.03 4.91 -24.65
N LEU A 6 15.16 5.00 -23.65
CA LEU A 6 14.93 3.90 -22.72
C LEU A 6 14.42 2.69 -23.50
N LYS A 7 14.83 1.48 -23.14
CA LYS A 7 14.37 0.25 -23.79
C LYS A 7 13.69 -0.67 -22.78
N THR A 8 12.63 -1.36 -23.21
CA THR A 8 11.87 -2.27 -22.36
C THR A 8 12.62 -3.58 -22.16
N LEU A 9 12.74 -4.04 -20.91
CA LEU A 9 13.23 -5.36 -20.55
C LEU A 9 12.06 -6.21 -20.03
N ASP A 10 11.71 -7.29 -20.75
CA ASP A 10 10.54 -8.11 -20.44
C ASP A 10 10.92 -9.51 -19.93
N THR A 11 11.75 -9.56 -18.89
CA THR A 11 12.10 -10.81 -18.19
C THR A 11 11.30 -10.95 -16.89
N ALA A 12 11.19 -12.18 -16.37
CA ALA A 12 10.55 -12.41 -15.07
C ALA A 12 11.19 -11.57 -13.94
N LEU A 13 12.51 -11.47 -13.95
CA LEU A 13 13.28 -10.66 -12.99
C LEU A 13 12.98 -9.16 -13.10
N ALA A 14 12.92 -8.62 -14.32
CA ALA A 14 12.57 -7.22 -14.54
C ALA A 14 11.12 -6.91 -14.14
N ARG A 15 10.21 -7.87 -14.31
CA ARG A 15 8.81 -7.77 -13.84
C ARG A 15 8.75 -7.75 -12.31
N GLU A 16 9.43 -8.67 -11.64
CA GLU A 16 9.50 -8.68 -10.16
C GLU A 16 10.09 -7.38 -9.62
N TYR A 17 11.15 -6.87 -10.24
CA TYR A 17 11.73 -5.58 -9.88
C TYR A 17 10.74 -4.42 -10.03
N ALA A 18 10.04 -4.34 -11.17
CA ALA A 18 9.05 -3.29 -11.42
C ALA A 18 7.89 -3.32 -10.41
N GLU A 19 7.38 -4.50 -10.08
CA GLU A 19 6.32 -4.67 -9.07
C GLU A 19 6.80 -4.23 -7.69
N ASN A 20 8.03 -4.57 -7.30
CA ASN A 20 8.60 -4.14 -6.02
C ASN A 20 8.87 -2.63 -5.95
N LEU A 21 9.17 -1.96 -7.07
CA LEU A 21 9.27 -0.49 -7.11
C LEU A 21 7.94 0.19 -6.81
N ILE A 22 6.82 -0.34 -7.34
CA ILE A 22 5.49 0.20 -7.04
C ILE A 22 5.15 -0.02 -5.56
N LEU A 23 5.39 -1.24 -5.04
CA LEU A 23 5.20 -1.52 -3.62
C LEU A 23 6.06 -0.61 -2.73
N GLN A 24 7.28 -0.29 -3.15
CA GLN A 24 8.19 0.60 -2.42
C GLN A 24 7.62 2.00 -2.34
N GLN A 25 7.12 2.52 -3.47
CA GLN A 25 6.45 3.83 -3.52
C GLN A 25 5.21 3.86 -2.62
N ASP A 26 4.37 2.82 -2.66
CA ASP A 26 3.17 2.72 -1.82
C ASP A 26 3.52 2.65 -0.32
N MET A 27 4.54 1.87 0.04
CA MET A 27 5.04 1.75 1.41
C MET A 27 5.59 3.08 1.94
N GLN A 28 6.38 3.79 1.13
CA GLN A 28 6.93 5.11 1.49
C GLN A 28 5.81 6.15 1.66
N THR A 29 4.86 6.20 0.73
CA THR A 29 3.69 7.08 0.82
C THR A 29 2.91 6.82 2.10
N SER A 30 2.66 5.54 2.40
CA SER A 30 1.97 5.12 3.63
C SER A 30 2.72 5.56 4.90
N LEU A 31 4.05 5.41 4.94
CA LEU A 31 4.89 5.87 6.05
C LEU A 31 4.85 7.38 6.23
N GLU A 32 4.96 8.14 5.13
CA GLU A 32 4.89 9.61 5.16
C GLU A 32 3.53 10.09 5.65
N THR A 33 2.45 9.46 5.18
CA THR A 33 1.07 9.74 5.63
C THR A 33 0.91 9.42 7.13
N MET A 34 1.43 8.28 7.60
CA MET A 34 1.40 7.92 9.02
C MET A 34 2.20 8.90 9.88
N LYS A 35 3.38 9.31 9.39
CA LYS A 35 4.21 10.32 10.03
C LYS A 35 3.47 11.66 10.13
N LEU A 36 2.86 12.12 9.05
CA LEU A 36 2.10 13.36 9.01
C LEU A 36 0.92 13.32 9.99
N TRP A 37 0.19 12.21 10.03
CA TRP A 37 -0.86 11.99 11.02
C TRP A 37 -0.31 12.10 12.45
N HIS A 38 0.73 11.34 12.77
CA HIS A 38 1.29 11.28 14.12
C HIS A 38 1.83 12.65 14.59
N GLU A 39 2.59 13.33 13.74
CA GLU A 39 3.29 14.56 14.09
C GLU A 39 2.36 15.77 14.17
N LYS A 40 1.30 15.83 13.33
CA LYS A 40 0.45 17.04 13.23
C LYS A 40 -0.99 16.86 13.71
N TYR A 41 -1.57 15.67 13.55
CA TYR A 41 -3.01 15.50 13.68
C TYR A 41 -3.45 14.56 14.81
N ALA A 42 -2.56 13.73 15.35
CA ALA A 42 -2.92 12.72 16.35
C ALA A 42 -3.40 13.31 17.70
N SER A 43 -3.03 14.55 18.03
CA SER A 43 -3.45 15.22 19.28
C SER A 43 -4.41 16.40 19.08
N THR A 44 -4.89 16.64 17.87
CA THR A 44 -5.72 17.81 17.61
C THR A 44 -7.12 17.65 18.20
N THR A 45 -7.62 18.71 18.85
CA THR A 45 -9.00 18.79 19.33
C THR A 45 -9.91 19.56 18.35
N GLU A 46 -9.32 20.19 17.34
CA GLU A 46 -10.01 21.01 16.36
C GLU A 46 -10.76 20.12 15.35
N THR A 47 -12.01 20.46 15.05
CA THR A 47 -12.94 19.55 14.35
C THR A 47 -12.46 19.20 12.94
N GLU A 48 -12.01 20.17 12.14
CA GLU A 48 -11.57 19.95 10.77
C GLU A 48 -10.26 19.16 10.77
N ALA A 49 -9.28 19.58 11.56
CA ALA A 49 -8.02 18.87 11.73
C ALA A 49 -8.22 17.41 12.17
N ARG A 50 -9.23 17.12 13.03
CA ARG A 50 -9.56 15.76 13.45
C ARG A 50 -10.11 14.91 12.30
N ILE A 51 -10.91 15.49 11.40
CA ILE A 51 -11.42 14.80 10.20
C ILE A 51 -10.26 14.47 9.25
N ILE A 52 -9.35 15.43 9.04
CA ILE A 52 -8.14 15.25 8.24
C ILE A 52 -7.27 14.14 8.85
N GLY A 53 -7.00 14.20 10.15
CA GLY A 53 -6.21 13.21 10.88
C GLY A 53 -6.76 11.79 10.74
N LYS A 54 -8.08 11.62 10.94
CA LYS A 54 -8.74 10.32 10.75
C LYS A 54 -8.60 9.79 9.31
N SER A 55 -8.65 10.69 8.33
CA SER A 55 -8.53 10.33 6.92
C SER A 55 -7.11 9.89 6.58
N LEU A 56 -6.09 10.63 7.04
CA LEU A 56 -4.67 10.28 6.89
C LEU A 56 -4.35 8.94 7.55
N PHE A 57 -4.79 8.72 8.80
CA PHE A 57 -4.54 7.46 9.50
C PHE A 57 -5.15 6.28 8.73
N ARG A 58 -6.41 6.39 8.33
CA ARG A 58 -7.08 5.35 7.54
C ARG A 58 -6.35 5.07 6.23
N ASP A 59 -5.98 6.11 5.51
CA ASP A 59 -5.27 6.01 4.23
C ASP A 59 -3.93 5.27 4.38
N ALA A 60 -3.12 5.69 5.36
CA ALA A 60 -1.85 5.03 5.66
C ALA A 60 -2.05 3.52 5.94
N ILE A 61 -2.99 3.14 6.80
CA ILE A 61 -3.26 1.73 7.14
C ILE A 61 -3.75 0.96 5.90
N VAL A 62 -4.66 1.53 5.11
CA VAL A 62 -5.21 0.87 3.92
C VAL A 62 -4.11 0.61 2.90
N GLN A 63 -3.26 1.60 2.60
CA GLN A 63 -2.16 1.47 1.64
C GLN A 63 -1.09 0.50 2.15
N PHE A 64 -0.71 0.60 3.43
CA PHE A 64 0.25 -0.33 4.06
C PHE A 64 -0.20 -1.77 3.93
N VAL A 65 -1.44 -2.07 4.35
CA VAL A 65 -1.99 -3.43 4.28
C VAL A 65 -2.16 -3.88 2.81
N GLY A 66 -2.44 -2.94 1.90
CA GLY A 66 -2.52 -3.19 0.45
C GLY A 66 -1.23 -3.79 -0.12
N CYS A 67 -0.06 -3.45 0.42
CA CYS A 67 1.23 -4.01 0.00
C CYS A 67 1.35 -5.53 0.26
N PHE A 68 0.47 -6.10 1.09
CA PHE A 68 0.41 -7.51 1.45
C PHE A 68 -0.79 -8.24 0.82
N ASP A 69 -1.49 -7.61 -0.13
CA ASP A 69 -2.65 -8.24 -0.78
C ASP A 69 -2.20 -9.39 -1.68
N LYS A 70 -2.73 -10.60 -1.41
CA LYS A 70 -2.39 -11.82 -2.14
C LYS A 70 -2.82 -11.82 -3.61
N THR A 71 -3.59 -10.83 -4.04
CA THR A 71 -3.97 -10.65 -5.45
C THR A 71 -2.86 -10.03 -6.30
N ALA A 72 -1.84 -9.41 -5.67
CA ALA A 72 -0.65 -8.92 -6.38
C ALA A 72 0.21 -10.08 -6.90
N GLN A 73 0.99 -9.84 -7.95
CA GLN A 73 1.85 -10.87 -8.54
C GLN A 73 3.02 -11.25 -7.60
N TYR A 74 3.57 -10.28 -6.88
CA TYR A 74 4.66 -10.47 -5.92
C TYR A 74 4.33 -9.77 -4.58
N PRO A 75 3.38 -10.29 -3.80
CA PRO A 75 2.95 -9.63 -2.57
C PRO A 75 4.01 -9.73 -1.46
N LEU A 76 4.02 -8.76 -0.55
CA LEU A 76 4.78 -8.91 0.69
C LEU A 76 4.19 -10.02 1.57
N SER A 77 5.06 -10.75 2.27
CA SER A 77 4.68 -11.73 3.28
C SER A 77 4.96 -11.19 4.66
N ALA A 78 3.90 -11.09 5.48
CA ALA A 78 4.04 -10.71 6.88
C ALA A 78 4.86 -11.73 7.67
N GLU A 79 4.76 -13.01 7.31
CA GLU A 79 5.57 -14.08 7.90
C GLU A 79 7.06 -13.91 7.57
N ALA A 80 7.40 -13.53 6.34
CA ALA A 80 8.80 -13.28 5.95
C ALA A 80 9.39 -12.05 6.66
N ILE A 81 8.60 -10.99 6.82
CA ILE A 81 9.07 -9.72 7.41
C ILE A 81 9.07 -9.79 8.93
N TYR A 82 8.01 -10.31 9.54
CA TYR A 82 7.73 -10.21 10.97
C TYR A 82 7.76 -11.54 11.71
N GLY A 83 7.96 -12.67 11.03
CA GLY A 83 7.90 -14.00 11.66
C GLY A 83 8.98 -14.28 12.70
N HIS A 84 10.04 -13.44 12.76
CA HIS A 84 11.09 -13.53 13.77
C HIS A 84 10.72 -12.81 15.08
N ASP A 85 9.72 -11.92 15.05
CA ASP A 85 9.18 -11.26 16.25
C ASP A 85 7.98 -12.08 16.77
N PRO A 86 8.01 -12.56 18.03
CA PRO A 86 6.90 -13.30 18.64
C PRO A 86 5.53 -12.63 18.50
N ASN A 87 5.49 -11.30 18.46
CA ASN A 87 4.26 -10.52 18.35
C ASN A 87 4.05 -9.92 16.96
N GLY A 88 5.03 -10.01 16.06
CA GLY A 88 5.02 -9.26 14.81
C GLY A 88 3.87 -9.65 13.88
N VAL A 89 3.61 -10.94 13.72
CA VAL A 89 2.49 -11.44 12.90
C VAL A 89 1.13 -11.08 13.52
N SER A 90 0.99 -11.11 14.84
CA SER A 90 -0.24 -10.65 15.51
C SER A 90 -0.45 -9.14 15.37
N SER A 91 0.62 -8.34 15.47
CA SER A 91 0.56 -6.90 15.21
C SER A 91 0.13 -6.63 13.77
N PHE A 92 0.66 -7.35 12.79
CA PHE A 92 0.18 -7.24 11.41
C PHE A 92 -1.30 -7.61 11.25
N ARG A 93 -1.79 -8.65 11.95
CA ARG A 93 -3.22 -8.98 11.96
C ARG A 93 -4.07 -7.84 12.49
N TRP A 94 -3.61 -7.14 13.53
CA TRP A 94 -4.28 -5.93 14.01
C TRP A 94 -4.39 -4.86 12.93
N PHE A 95 -3.35 -4.59 12.12
CA PHE A 95 -3.44 -3.64 10.99
C PHE A 95 -4.53 -4.05 9.99
N LYS A 96 -4.65 -5.36 9.69
CA LYS A 96 -5.70 -5.88 8.83
C LYS A 96 -7.09 -5.71 9.44
N ASP A 97 -7.24 -6.01 10.72
CA ASP A 97 -8.50 -5.87 11.43
C ASP A 97 -8.95 -4.39 11.47
N VAL A 98 -8.02 -3.46 11.65
CA VAL A 98 -8.28 -2.01 11.60
C VAL A 98 -8.72 -1.57 10.20
N ARG A 99 -8.01 -1.99 9.14
CA ARG A 99 -8.43 -1.75 7.75
C ARG A 99 -9.84 -2.28 7.51
N ASP A 100 -10.12 -3.51 7.95
CA ASP A 100 -11.40 -4.17 7.73
C ASP A 100 -12.53 -3.50 8.53
N ALA A 101 -12.23 -2.97 9.72
CA ALA A 101 -13.17 -2.16 10.51
C ALA A 101 -13.53 -0.85 9.78
N TYR A 102 -12.59 -0.20 9.09
CA TYR A 102 -12.88 0.98 8.26
C TYR A 102 -13.69 0.66 7.00
N ALA A 103 -13.64 -0.59 6.53
CA ALA A 103 -14.43 -1.09 5.41
C ALA A 103 -15.67 -1.90 5.86
N GLY A 104 -16.21 -1.63 7.06
CA GLY A 104 -17.20 -2.46 7.75
C GLY A 104 -18.43 -2.88 6.93
N HIS A 105 -18.86 -2.09 5.93
CA HIS A 105 -19.95 -2.50 5.02
C HIS A 105 -19.63 -3.78 4.24
N LYS A 106 -18.36 -4.04 3.92
CA LYS A 106 -17.90 -5.22 3.18
C LYS A 106 -18.09 -6.51 3.99
N PHE A 107 -18.10 -6.42 5.32
CA PHE A 107 -18.18 -7.57 6.24
C PHE A 107 -19.51 -7.67 7.00
N GLY A 108 -20.47 -6.79 6.66
CA GLY A 108 -21.82 -6.75 7.22
C GLY A 108 -21.94 -5.85 8.46
N ALA A 109 -22.93 -4.95 8.44
CA ALA A 109 -23.20 -4.01 9.54
C ALA A 109 -23.49 -4.69 10.89
N TRP A 110 -23.96 -5.94 10.86
CA TRP A 110 -24.21 -6.77 12.04
C TRP A 110 -22.98 -7.07 12.91
N ARG A 111 -21.75 -6.95 12.37
CA ARG A 111 -20.52 -7.18 13.15
C ARG A 111 -20.27 -6.07 14.17
N GLN A 112 -20.76 -4.87 13.90
CA GLN A 112 -20.51 -3.68 14.72
C GLN A 112 -21.80 -3.10 15.32
N CYS A 113 -22.97 -3.64 14.96
CA CYS A 113 -24.26 -3.19 15.47
C CYS A 113 -25.12 -4.37 15.88
N VAL A 114 -25.60 -4.36 17.12
CA VAL A 114 -26.60 -5.30 17.64
C VAL A 114 -27.89 -4.54 17.85
N VAL A 115 -28.99 -5.02 17.27
CA VAL A 115 -30.35 -4.50 17.51
C VAL A 115 -31.05 -5.45 18.48
N GLY A 116 -31.70 -4.91 19.51
CA GLY A 116 -32.35 -5.67 20.56
C GLY A 116 -33.67 -5.08 21.02
N VAL A 117 -34.34 -5.77 21.94
CA VAL A 117 -35.58 -5.32 22.57
C VAL A 117 -35.24 -4.74 23.94
N ILE A 118 -35.83 -3.58 24.26
CA ILE A 118 -35.78 -2.99 25.60
C ILE A 118 -37.14 -3.22 26.24
N GLU A 119 -37.16 -3.77 27.46
CA GLU A 119 -38.38 -3.91 28.26
C GLU A 119 -38.22 -3.15 29.59
N HIS A 120 -39.17 -2.26 29.87
CA HIS A 120 -39.21 -1.47 31.11
C HIS A 120 -40.67 -1.24 31.52
N ASP A 121 -41.02 -1.61 32.75
CA ASP A 121 -42.38 -1.49 33.32
C ASP A 121 -43.50 -2.05 32.41
N GLY A 122 -43.25 -3.18 31.75
CA GLY A 122 -44.20 -3.84 30.85
C GLY A 122 -44.36 -3.18 29.47
N GLN A 123 -43.62 -2.11 29.18
CA GLN A 123 -43.51 -1.52 27.85
C GLN A 123 -42.33 -2.13 27.10
N ARG A 124 -42.51 -2.38 25.79
CA ARG A 124 -41.48 -2.91 24.90
C ARG A 124 -41.08 -1.89 23.85
N GLY A 125 -39.78 -1.74 23.62
CA GLY A 125 -39.19 -0.91 22.57
C GLY A 125 -38.06 -1.61 21.85
N VAL A 126 -37.48 -0.95 20.84
CA VAL A 126 -36.30 -1.42 20.11
C VAL A 126 -35.12 -0.53 20.47
N GLY A 127 -33.99 -1.15 20.82
CA GLY A 127 -32.71 -0.49 21.07
C GLY A 127 -31.61 -1.03 20.18
N HIS A 128 -30.46 -0.37 20.18
CA HIS A 128 -29.26 -0.89 19.53
C HIS A 128 -27.99 -0.56 20.32
N ILE A 129 -26.98 -1.38 20.14
CA ILE A 129 -25.62 -1.17 20.65
C ILE A 129 -24.68 -1.14 19.45
N LEU A 130 -23.91 -0.06 19.32
CA LEU A 130 -22.94 0.14 18.26
C LEU A 130 -21.52 0.09 18.83
N ALA A 131 -20.69 -0.81 18.31
CA ALA A 131 -19.26 -0.85 18.57
C ALA A 131 -18.51 -0.06 17.49
N THR A 132 -17.97 1.11 17.87
CA THR A 132 -17.24 2.00 16.95
C THR A 132 -15.76 2.04 17.35
N PHE A 133 -14.87 1.75 16.40
CA PHE A 133 -13.45 2.04 16.59
C PHE A 133 -13.23 3.56 16.54
N LEU A 134 -12.91 4.17 17.68
CA LEU A 134 -12.75 5.62 17.79
C LEU A 134 -11.45 6.15 17.17
N GLY A 135 -10.55 5.24 16.80
CA GLY A 135 -9.25 5.54 16.22
C GLY A 135 -8.10 5.27 17.20
N PRO A 136 -6.86 5.28 16.69
CA PRO A 136 -5.65 5.16 17.50
C PRO A 136 -5.46 6.37 18.42
N GLN A 137 -4.69 6.17 19.49
CA GLN A 137 -4.20 7.26 20.33
C GLN A 137 -2.84 7.76 19.80
N LYS A 138 -2.40 8.94 20.24
CA LYS A 138 -1.11 9.51 19.79
C LYS A 138 0.06 8.62 20.19
N GLU A 139 -0.05 8.04 21.38
CA GLU A 139 0.93 7.18 22.04
C GLU A 139 1.25 5.93 21.21
N ASP A 140 0.29 5.46 20.40
CA ASP A 140 0.48 4.32 19.52
C ASP A 140 1.33 4.68 18.28
N GLY A 141 1.41 5.95 17.92
CA GLY A 141 1.89 6.35 16.58
C GLY A 141 3.35 6.03 16.32
N ASP A 142 4.24 6.13 17.31
CA ASP A 142 5.64 5.74 17.14
C ASP A 142 5.80 4.23 16.95
N GLN A 143 5.02 3.43 17.69
CA GLN A 143 5.00 1.98 17.53
C GLN A 143 4.50 1.58 16.14
N LEU A 144 3.40 2.20 15.68
CA LEU A 144 2.83 1.93 14.36
C LEU A 144 3.81 2.30 13.24
N ARG A 145 4.45 3.48 13.34
CA ARG A 145 5.49 3.90 12.40
C ARG A 145 6.69 2.97 12.41
N GLY A 146 7.18 2.58 13.58
CA GLY A 146 8.29 1.63 13.71
C GLY A 146 7.97 0.30 13.05
N PHE A 147 6.75 -0.21 13.25
CA PHE A 147 6.28 -1.46 12.63
C PHE A 147 6.25 -1.37 11.10
N MET A 148 5.72 -0.27 10.55
CA MET A 148 5.69 -0.02 9.10
C MET A 148 7.11 0.16 8.53
N GLN A 149 8.00 0.84 9.28
CA GLN A 149 9.39 1.07 8.88
C GLN A 149 10.16 -0.23 8.71
N THR A 150 9.89 -1.25 9.52
CA THR A 150 10.48 -2.58 9.35
C THR A 150 10.14 -3.19 7.98
N ALA A 151 8.88 -3.09 7.52
CA ALA A 151 8.51 -3.56 6.18
C ALA A 151 9.15 -2.73 5.07
N ALA A 152 9.24 -1.40 5.25
CA ALA A 152 9.93 -0.54 4.30
C ALA A 152 11.41 -0.91 4.14
N ASN A 153 12.12 -1.12 5.25
CA ASN A 153 13.53 -1.53 5.22
C ASN A 153 13.72 -2.88 4.52
N TYR A 154 12.82 -3.83 4.77
CA TYR A 154 12.84 -5.13 4.07
C TYR A 154 12.64 -4.95 2.57
N LEU A 155 11.67 -4.13 2.17
CA LEU A 155 11.35 -3.88 0.78
C LEU A 155 12.48 -3.11 0.06
N ASP A 156 13.09 -2.12 0.70
CA ASP A 156 14.26 -1.40 0.17
C ASP A 156 15.41 -2.37 -0.13
N ALA A 157 15.73 -3.27 0.81
CA ALA A 157 16.75 -4.30 0.62
C ALA A 157 16.40 -5.25 -0.53
N ASN A 158 15.12 -5.62 -0.69
CA ASN A 158 14.67 -6.47 -1.78
C ASN A 158 14.75 -5.77 -3.15
N VAL A 159 14.34 -4.50 -3.22
CA VAL A 159 14.45 -3.66 -4.43
C VAL A 159 15.91 -3.53 -4.83
N ASP A 160 16.82 -3.27 -3.89
CA ASP A 160 18.25 -3.17 -4.18
C ASP A 160 18.83 -4.49 -4.70
N ARG A 161 18.48 -5.62 -4.08
CA ARG A 161 18.87 -6.96 -4.55
C ARG A 161 18.37 -7.21 -5.97
N LEU A 162 17.10 -6.91 -6.25
CA LEU A 162 16.51 -7.09 -7.57
C LEU A 162 17.14 -6.17 -8.61
N ARG A 163 17.42 -4.91 -8.26
CA ARG A 163 18.15 -3.96 -9.11
C ARG A 163 19.52 -4.51 -9.51
N GLN A 164 20.31 -4.99 -8.54
CA GLN A 164 21.62 -5.59 -8.81
C GLN A 164 21.50 -6.82 -9.73
N ALA A 165 20.50 -7.66 -9.51
CA ALA A 165 20.26 -8.83 -10.34
C ALA A 165 19.85 -8.45 -11.78
N VAL A 166 18.99 -7.45 -11.95
CA VAL A 166 18.60 -6.91 -13.27
C VAL A 166 19.81 -6.31 -13.97
N MET A 167 20.63 -5.52 -13.27
CA MET A 167 21.85 -4.94 -13.83
C MET A 167 22.82 -6.01 -14.32
N LYS A 168 23.09 -7.03 -13.50
CA LYS A 168 23.93 -8.17 -13.89
C LYS A 168 23.38 -8.91 -15.12
N HIS A 169 22.06 -9.04 -15.22
CA HIS A 169 21.43 -9.62 -16.39
C HIS A 169 21.68 -8.76 -17.64
N VAL A 170 21.48 -7.43 -17.54
CA VAL A 170 21.74 -6.49 -18.64
C VAL A 170 23.21 -6.50 -19.06
N GLU A 171 24.14 -6.54 -18.10
CA GLU A 171 25.59 -6.63 -18.36
C GLU A 171 25.99 -7.92 -19.10
N SER A 172 25.20 -9.00 -18.94
CA SER A 172 25.43 -10.27 -19.64
C SER A 172 24.85 -10.31 -21.06
N MET A 173 24.02 -9.32 -21.43
CA MET A 173 23.41 -9.25 -22.76
C MET A 173 24.43 -8.81 -23.81
N LYS A 174 24.34 -9.39 -25.00
CA LYS A 174 25.14 -8.97 -26.15
C LYS A 174 24.62 -7.63 -26.70
N PRO A 175 25.47 -6.82 -27.35
CA PRO A 175 25.05 -5.56 -27.96
C PRO A 175 23.88 -5.71 -28.94
N GLU A 176 23.82 -6.81 -29.69
CA GLU A 176 22.75 -7.08 -30.65
C GLU A 176 21.41 -7.34 -29.96
N GLU A 177 21.44 -8.01 -28.80
CA GLU A 177 20.25 -8.27 -28.00
C GLU A 177 19.70 -6.95 -27.44
N ILE A 178 20.57 -6.09 -26.90
CA ILE A 178 20.22 -4.74 -26.41
C ILE A 178 19.70 -3.88 -27.57
N ALA A 179 20.29 -3.98 -28.76
CA ALA A 179 19.84 -3.26 -29.96
C ALA A 179 18.40 -3.64 -30.33
N SER A 180 18.05 -4.92 -30.21
CA SER A 180 16.74 -5.47 -30.56
C SER A 180 15.60 -5.14 -29.58
N LEU A 181 15.91 -4.68 -28.36
CA LEU A 181 14.89 -4.32 -27.38
C LEU A 181 14.02 -3.14 -27.87
N LYS A 182 12.72 -3.22 -27.58
CA LYS A 182 11.75 -2.19 -27.95
C LYS A 182 12.03 -0.90 -27.17
N GLU A 183 12.01 0.25 -27.85
CA GLU A 183 12.07 1.56 -27.20
C GLU A 183 10.83 1.81 -26.34
N ALA A 184 11.03 2.39 -25.16
CA ALA A 184 10.02 2.80 -24.22
C ALA A 184 9.89 4.33 -24.22
N SER A 185 8.67 4.83 -24.06
CA SER A 185 8.37 6.25 -23.89
C SER A 185 7.79 6.52 -22.51
N ALA A 186 8.26 7.58 -21.87
CA ALA A 186 7.65 8.09 -20.65
C ALA A 186 6.26 8.68 -20.95
N ARG A 187 5.31 8.48 -20.05
CA ARG A 187 3.94 9.02 -20.15
C ARG A 187 3.43 9.44 -18.79
N THR A 188 2.74 10.58 -18.75
CA THR A 188 1.95 11.01 -17.59
C THR A 188 0.49 10.59 -17.83
N LEU A 189 -0.08 9.84 -16.89
CA LEU A 189 -1.48 9.42 -16.96
C LEU A 189 -2.41 10.55 -16.53
N ARG A 190 -3.54 10.69 -17.22
CA ARG A 190 -4.65 11.57 -16.84
C ARG A 190 -5.71 10.78 -16.07
N MET A 191 -6.62 11.49 -15.39
CA MET A 191 -7.70 10.88 -14.61
C MET A 191 -8.53 9.82 -15.35
N PRO A 192 -8.93 9.99 -16.63
CA PRO A 192 -9.67 8.96 -17.38
C PRO A 192 -8.85 7.68 -17.62
N GLU A 193 -7.54 7.73 -17.40
CA GLU A 193 -6.56 6.69 -17.68
C GLU A 193 -6.10 6.00 -16.40
N ALA A 194 -6.82 6.15 -15.29
CA ALA A 194 -6.48 5.52 -14.00
C ALA A 194 -6.39 3.98 -14.06
N ARG A 195 -6.97 3.35 -15.09
CA ARG A 195 -6.87 1.89 -15.35
C ARG A 195 -5.81 1.53 -16.39
N PHE A 196 -4.94 2.45 -16.77
CA PHE A 196 -3.90 2.20 -17.76
C PHE A 196 -3.00 1.06 -17.30
N THR A 197 -2.81 0.08 -18.18
CA THR A 197 -2.09 -1.16 -17.87
C THR A 197 -0.76 -1.23 -18.60
N ARG A 198 0.10 -2.17 -18.17
CA ARG A 198 1.30 -2.55 -18.93
C ARG A 198 0.96 -2.99 -20.37
N ALA A 199 -0.19 -3.64 -20.58
CA ALA A 199 -0.63 -4.04 -21.91
C ALA A 199 -0.89 -2.82 -22.80
N ASP A 200 -1.41 -1.73 -22.23
CA ASP A 200 -1.61 -0.47 -22.93
C ASP A 200 -0.27 0.21 -23.25
N LEU A 201 0.66 0.24 -22.29
CA LEU A 201 2.04 0.71 -22.50
C LEU A 201 2.74 -0.03 -23.66
N ASN A 202 2.58 -1.35 -23.70
CA ASN A 202 3.20 -2.20 -24.73
C ASN A 202 2.57 -2.00 -26.13
N ARG A 203 1.33 -1.51 -26.22
CA ARG A 203 0.65 -1.22 -27.49
C ARG A 203 1.05 0.13 -28.07
N GLU A 204 1.58 1.03 -27.26
CA GLU A 204 2.02 2.33 -27.75
C GLU A 204 3.19 2.17 -28.72
N LYS A 205 3.05 2.87 -29.85
CA LYS A 205 4.16 3.12 -30.77
C LYS A 205 4.99 4.26 -30.17
N PRO A 206 6.32 4.17 -30.17
CA PRO A 206 7.15 5.29 -29.75
C PRO A 206 6.75 6.54 -30.55
N ALA A 207 6.62 7.66 -29.86
CA ALA A 207 6.26 8.93 -30.50
C ALA A 207 7.27 9.23 -31.62
N PRO A 208 6.82 9.71 -32.80
CA PRO A 208 7.74 10.10 -33.85
C PRO A 208 8.71 11.15 -33.30
N LYS A 209 10.02 10.93 -33.49
CA LYS A 209 11.05 11.91 -33.12
C LYS A 209 10.71 13.23 -33.82
N ARG A 210 10.48 14.27 -33.01
CA ARG A 210 10.30 15.65 -33.51
C ARG A 210 11.64 16.26 -33.88
#